data_AF-A9P8J1-F1
#
_entry.id   AF-A9P8J1-F1
#
_cell.length_a   1.000
_cell.length_b   1.000
_cell.length_c   1.000
_cell.angle_alpha   90.00
_cell.angle_beta   90.00
_cell.angle_gamma   90.00
#
_symmetry.space_group_name_H-M   'P 1'
#
loop_
_entity.id
_entity.type
_entity.pdbx_description
1 polymer ?
#
loop_
_entity_poly.entity_id
_entity_poly.type
_entity_poly.pdbx_seq_one_letter_code
_entity_poly.pdbx_strand_id
1 'polypeptide(L)'
;MEQPFVQMGIERQMLSRFQRPQGPIPSSMLGLEALTGSLEDFGFEDYLNDPRESETFRPVDMHSGMEVRLGLSKGPACKSFM
;
A
#
# COMPACT_ATOMS: atom_id res chain seq x y z
N MET A 1 -13.77 -10.71 -31.77
CA MET A 1 -14.23 -9.58 -30.94
C MET A 1 -13.91 -9.98 -29.51
N GLU A 2 -12.70 -9.68 -29.05
CA GLU A 2 -12.26 -9.95 -27.67
C GLU A 2 -13.16 -9.13 -26.73
N GLN A 3 -13.82 -9.78 -25.78
CA GLN A 3 -14.76 -9.09 -24.91
C GLN A 3 -13.99 -8.32 -23.81
N PRO A 4 -14.00 -6.97 -23.80
CA PRO A 4 -13.22 -6.17 -22.84
C PRO A 4 -13.65 -6.42 -21.38
N PHE A 5 -14.86 -6.88 -21.16
CA PHE A 5 -15.38 -7.25 -19.84
C PHE A 5 -14.67 -8.46 -19.22
N VAL A 6 -14.27 -9.45 -20.04
CA VAL A 6 -13.58 -10.66 -19.54
C VAL A 6 -12.16 -10.30 -19.10
N GLN A 7 -11.47 -9.47 -19.88
CA GLN A 7 -10.13 -8.99 -19.57
C GLN A 7 -10.10 -8.20 -18.25
N MET A 8 -10.99 -7.21 -18.09
CA MET A 8 -11.08 -6.42 -16.85
C MET A 8 -11.42 -7.29 -15.63
N GLY A 9 -12.26 -8.32 -15.79
CA GLY A 9 -12.60 -9.25 -14.70
C GLY A 9 -11.39 -10.04 -14.20
N ILE A 10 -10.54 -10.51 -15.14
CA ILE A 10 -9.30 -11.22 -14.83
C ILE A 10 -8.29 -10.26 -14.17
N GLU A 11 -8.10 -9.07 -14.74
CA GLU A 11 -7.16 -8.06 -14.22
C GLU A 11 -7.53 -7.64 -12.79
N ARG A 12 -8.82 -7.39 -12.52
CA ARG A 12 -9.32 -7.09 -11.18
C ARG A 12 -9.05 -8.24 -10.19
N GLN A 13 -9.20 -9.49 -10.62
CA GLN A 13 -8.93 -10.65 -9.77
C GLN A 13 -7.44 -10.80 -9.45
N MET A 14 -6.57 -10.53 -10.40
CA MET A 14 -5.12 -10.56 -10.15
C MET A 14 -4.72 -9.40 -9.23
N LEU A 15 -5.10 -8.17 -9.57
CA LEU A 15 -4.68 -6.96 -8.87
C LEU A 15 -5.23 -6.83 -7.44
N SER A 16 -6.36 -7.49 -7.13
CA SER A 16 -6.86 -7.58 -5.76
C SER A 16 -6.01 -8.46 -4.83
N ARG A 17 -5.11 -9.28 -5.37
CA ARG A 17 -4.25 -10.19 -4.57
C ARG A 17 -2.84 -9.66 -4.39
N PHE A 18 -2.35 -8.84 -5.31
CA PHE A 18 -0.98 -8.32 -5.24
C PHE A 18 -0.92 -7.08 -4.37
N GLN A 19 -0.41 -7.28 -3.15
CA GLN A 19 -0.13 -6.20 -2.24
C GLN A 19 1.36 -5.87 -2.26
N ARG A 20 1.69 -4.59 -2.46
CA ARG A 20 3.06 -4.12 -2.20
C ARG A 20 3.34 -4.27 -0.70
N PRO A 21 4.58 -4.61 -0.29
CA PRO A 21 5.00 -4.46 1.09
C PRO A 21 4.57 -3.12 1.67
N GLN A 22 4.16 -3.15 2.95
CA GLN A 22 3.84 -1.93 3.71
C GLN A 22 4.89 -0.87 3.43
N GLY A 23 4.42 0.32 3.10
CA GLY A 23 5.18 1.39 2.46
C GLY A 23 4.88 2.73 3.09
N PRO A 24 5.62 3.80 2.74
CA PRO A 24 5.23 5.17 3.08
C PRO A 24 3.95 5.63 2.36
N ILE A 25 3.47 4.85 1.37
CA ILE A 25 2.19 5.11 0.69
C ILE A 25 1.11 4.31 1.43
N PRO A 26 -0.04 4.94 1.75
CA PRO A 26 -1.10 4.33 2.54
C PRO A 26 -1.74 3.09 1.88
N SER A 27 -1.79 3.02 0.55
CA SER A 27 -2.35 1.86 -0.16
C SER A 27 -1.31 0.81 -0.55
N SER A 28 -1.70 -0.45 -0.39
CA SER A 28 -1.00 -1.63 -0.89
C SER A 28 -1.54 -2.15 -2.23
N MET A 29 -2.65 -1.62 -2.76
CA MET A 29 -3.34 -2.13 -3.97
C MET A 29 -3.28 -1.18 -5.17
N LEU A 30 -2.16 -0.47 -5.34
CA LEU A 30 -1.98 0.56 -6.37
C LEU A 30 -2.47 0.17 -7.78
N GLY A 31 -2.19 -1.07 -8.20
CA GLY A 31 -2.60 -1.54 -9.52
C GLY A 31 -4.12 -1.69 -9.64
N LEU A 32 -4.80 -2.12 -8.59
CA LEU A 32 -6.27 -2.20 -8.59
C LEU A 32 -6.89 -0.80 -8.62
N GLU A 33 -6.32 0.14 -7.86
CA GLU A 33 -6.79 1.52 -7.79
C GLU A 33 -6.63 2.25 -9.13
N ALA A 34 -5.54 1.97 -9.85
CA ALA A 34 -5.35 2.45 -11.22
C ALA A 34 -6.41 1.88 -12.17
N LEU A 35 -6.76 0.59 -12.03
CA LEU A 35 -7.79 -0.03 -12.87
C LEU A 35 -9.20 0.50 -12.55
N THR A 36 -9.49 0.80 -11.29
CA THR A 36 -10.81 1.28 -10.85
C THR A 36 -11.01 2.78 -11.01
N GLY A 37 -9.97 3.52 -11.38
CA GLY A 37 -10.03 4.98 -11.48
C GLY A 37 -10.08 5.67 -10.12
N SER A 38 -9.57 5.01 -9.07
CA SER A 38 -9.56 5.56 -7.70
C SER A 38 -8.33 6.41 -7.43
N LEU A 39 -7.33 6.40 -8.31
CA LEU A 39 -6.13 7.25 -8.17
C LEU A 39 -6.39 8.70 -8.59
N GLU A 40 -7.42 8.92 -9.39
CA GLU A 40 -7.83 10.23 -9.88
C GLU A 40 -8.74 10.97 -8.88
N ASP A 41 -9.26 10.27 -7.87
CA ASP A 41 -10.07 10.85 -6.80
C ASP A 41 -9.14 11.48 -5.75
N PHE A 42 -8.98 12.80 -5.81
CA PHE A 42 -8.14 13.56 -4.89
C PHE A 42 -8.93 14.75 -4.33
N GLY A 43 -9.15 14.74 -3.02
CA GLY A 43 -9.93 15.73 -2.29
C GLY A 43 -9.07 16.67 -1.44
N PHE A 44 -9.76 17.58 -0.75
CA PHE A 44 -9.14 18.50 0.21
C PHE A 44 -8.62 17.74 1.45
N GLU A 45 -9.34 16.69 1.84
CA GLU A 45 -9.06 15.82 2.95
C GLU A 45 -7.76 15.03 2.76
N ASP A 46 -7.44 14.63 1.53
CA ASP A 46 -6.18 13.96 1.19
C ASP A 46 -4.97 14.88 1.35
N TYR A 47 -5.16 16.17 1.12
CA TYR A 47 -4.12 17.18 1.33
C TYR A 47 -3.91 17.48 2.82
N LEU A 48 -5.00 17.64 3.59
CA LEU A 48 -4.89 18.00 5.02
C LEU A 48 -4.63 16.84 5.96
N ASN A 49 -5.11 15.63 5.64
CA ASN A 49 -4.95 14.45 6.49
C ASN A 49 -3.77 13.58 6.04
N ASP A 50 -2.78 14.15 5.36
CA ASP A 50 -1.59 13.39 4.98
C ASP A 50 -0.88 12.88 6.25
N PRO A 51 -0.85 11.55 6.48
CA PRO A 51 -0.24 10.99 7.69
C PRO A 51 1.26 11.32 7.79
N ARG A 52 1.91 11.65 6.66
CA ARG A 52 3.34 12.04 6.60
C ARG A 52 3.61 13.41 7.23
N GLU A 53 2.60 14.27 7.25
CA GLU A 53 2.69 15.62 7.84
C GLU A 53 2.27 15.63 9.31
N SER A 54 1.87 14.49 9.88
CA SER A 54 1.47 14.41 11.29
C SER A 54 2.67 14.54 12.24
N GLU A 55 2.53 15.25 13.36
CA GLU A 55 3.57 15.35 14.40
C GLU A 55 3.92 13.98 15.01
N THR A 56 2.98 13.05 14.94
CA THR A 56 3.14 11.66 15.40
C THR A 56 3.75 10.75 14.34
N PHE A 57 4.06 11.25 13.13
CA PHE A 57 4.56 10.42 12.05
C PHE A 57 5.85 9.71 12.45
N ARG A 58 5.82 8.38 12.39
CA ARG A 58 6.98 7.53 12.58
C ARG A 58 7.24 6.81 11.25
N PRO A 59 8.32 7.14 10.53
CA PRO A 59 8.68 6.39 9.34
C PRO A 59 8.80 4.90 9.66
N VAL A 60 8.14 4.07 8.87
CA VAL A 60 8.23 2.61 9.02
C VAL A 60 9.63 2.16 8.64
N ASP A 61 10.31 1.46 9.54
CA ASP A 61 11.61 0.83 9.27
C ASP A 61 11.42 -0.41 8.39
N MET A 62 11.52 -0.18 7.07
CA MET A 62 11.37 -1.23 6.07
C MET A 62 12.44 -2.31 6.16
N HIS A 63 13.65 -1.93 6.55
CA HIS A 63 14.78 -2.85 6.57
C HIS A 63 14.55 -3.91 7.65
N SER A 64 14.39 -3.49 8.90
CA SER A 64 14.13 -4.43 9.99
C SER A 64 12.78 -5.14 9.83
N GLY A 65 11.77 -4.49 9.25
CA GLY A 65 10.47 -5.12 8.98
C GLY A 65 10.57 -6.28 7.98
N MET A 66 11.41 -6.13 6.96
CA MET A 66 11.66 -7.19 5.98
C MET A 66 12.47 -8.34 6.59
N GLU A 67 13.48 -8.04 7.41
CA GLU A 67 14.25 -9.06 8.12
C GLU A 67 13.37 -9.92 9.03
N VAL A 68 12.42 -9.32 9.75
CA VAL A 68 11.45 -10.06 10.57
C VAL A 68 10.57 -10.95 9.71
N ARG A 69 10.04 -10.43 8.60
CA ARG A 69 9.18 -11.19 7.68
C ARG A 69 9.89 -12.40 7.07
N LEU A 70 11.18 -12.25 6.78
CA LEU A 70 12.03 -13.33 6.25
C LEU A 70 12.58 -14.25 7.35
N GLY A 71 12.31 -13.96 8.63
CA GLY A 71 12.80 -14.75 9.76
C GLY A 71 14.28 -14.56 10.09
N LEU A 72 14.92 -13.53 9.52
CA LEU A 72 16.32 -13.18 9.72
C LEU A 72 16.56 -12.43 11.04
N SER A 73 15.55 -11.71 11.55
CA SER A 73 15.62 -11.00 12.83
C SER A 73 14.31 -11.12 13.63
N LYS A 74 14.35 -10.80 14.93
CA LYS A 74 13.18 -10.75 15.81
C LYS A 74 12.55 -9.36 15.91
N GLY A 75 13.11 -8.37 15.20
CA GLY A 75 12.73 -6.97 15.26
C GLY A 75 13.51 -6.20 16.35
N PRO A 76 13.48 -4.87 16.34
CA PRO A 76 14.13 -4.05 17.36
C PRO A 76 13.41 -4.16 18.72
N ALA A 77 14.16 -3.87 19.80
CA ALA A 77 13.64 -3.92 21.16
C ALA A 77 12.59 -2.82 21.49
N CYS A 78 12.46 -1.78 20.66
CA CYS A 78 11.53 -0.67 20.87
C CYS A 78 10.37 -0.69 19.86
N LYS A 79 9.23 -0.11 20.24
CA LYS A 79 7.99 -0.07 19.47
C LYS A 79 8.04 0.93 18.29
N SER A 80 9.07 0.86 17.45
CA SER A 80 9.12 1.64 16.20
C SER A 80 8.26 1.03 15.08
N PHE A 81 7.53 -0.06 15.37
CA PHE A 81 6.84 -0.90 14.39
C PHE A 81 5.30 -0.80 14.37
N MET A 82 4.69 0.07 15.17
CA MET A 82 3.23 0.30 15.11
C MET A 82 2.91 1.79 15.13
#